data_AF-A0A7C6YS76-F1
#
_entry.id   AF-A0A7C6YS76-F1
#
_cell.length_a   1.000
_cell.length_b   1.000
_cell.length_c   1.000
_cell.angle_alpha   90.00
_cell.angle_beta   90.00
_cell.angle_gamma   90.00
#
_symmetry.space_group_name_H-M   'P 1'
#
loop_
_entity.id
_entity.type
_entity.pdbx_description
1 polymer ?
#
loop_
_entity_poly.entity_id
_entity_poly.type
_entity_poly.pdbx_seq_one_letter_code
_entity_poly.pdbx_strand_id
1 'polypeptide(L)' 'MRNEALADEIQDRILELKSEQVLLKPFIASDQSRWEALAKAIDELNWVLKRVESAEES' A
#
# COMPACT_ATOMS: atom_id res chain seq x y z
N MET A 1 19.74 -4.85 6.02
CA MET A 1 19.61 -6.33 5.90
C MET A 1 18.33 -6.91 6.46
N ARG A 2 17.87 -6.61 7.70
CA ARG A 2 16.60 -7.19 8.20
C ARG A 2 15.35 -6.37 7.82
N ASN A 3 15.53 -5.10 7.47
CA ASN A 3 14.43 -4.19 7.14
C ASN A 3 14.32 -3.98 5.60
N GLU A 4 15.41 -4.07 4.83
CA GLU A 4 15.36 -4.08 3.35
C GLU A 4 14.36 -5.10 2.78
N ALA A 5 14.45 -6.37 3.19
CA ALA A 5 13.52 -7.41 2.71
C ALA A 5 12.06 -7.12 3.10
N LEU A 6 11.83 -6.51 4.26
CA LEU A 6 10.50 -6.09 4.71
C LEU A 6 10.00 -4.87 3.93
N ALA A 7 10.89 -3.93 3.59
CA ALA A 7 10.57 -2.78 2.77
C ALA A 7 10.15 -3.21 1.36
N ASP A 8 10.87 -4.15 0.76
CA ASP A 8 10.54 -4.76 -0.53
C ASP A 8 9.16 -5.43 -0.48
N GLU A 9 8.89 -6.25 0.55
CA GLU A 9 7.58 -6.90 0.73
C GLU A 9 6.43 -5.88 0.89
N ILE A 10 6.65 -4.80 1.63
CA ILE A 10 5.66 -3.72 1.80
C ILE A 10 5.42 -3.01 0.46
N GLN A 11 6.49 -2.75 -0.31
CA GLN A 11 6.42 -2.06 -1.59
C GLN A 11 5.65 -2.90 -2.62
N ASP A 12 5.93 -4.20 -2.70
CA ASP A 12 5.19 -5.13 -3.56
C ASP A 12 3.70 -5.14 -3.21
N ARG A 13 3.36 -5.18 -1.93
CA ARG A 13 1.95 -5.15 -1.50
C ARG A 13 1.24 -3.84 -1.87
N ILE A 14 1.94 -2.70 -1.77
CA ILE A 14 1.40 -1.41 -2.22
C ILE A 14 1.08 -1.43 -3.73
N LEU A 15 1.94 -2.05 -4.54
CA LEU A 15 1.75 -2.15 -5.99
C LEU A 15 0.54 -3.03 -6.33
N GLU A 16 0.36 -4.16 -5.66
CA GLU A 16 -0.82 -5.01 -5.82
C GLU A 16 -2.12 -4.25 -5.51
N LEU A 17 -2.16 -3.54 -4.37
CA LEU A 17 -3.35 -2.77 -3.96
C LEU A 17 -3.68 -1.64 -4.94
N LYS A 18 -2.66 -0.97 -5.49
CA LYS A 18 -2.85 0.04 -6.55
C LYS A 18 -3.42 -0.57 -7.84
N SER A 19 -2.96 -1.77 -8.21
CA SER A 19 -3.50 -2.51 -9.35
C SER A 19 -4.98 -2.84 -9.15
N GLU A 20 -5.33 -3.39 -7.98
CA GLU A 20 -6.72 -3.66 -7.59
C GLU A 20 -7.60 -2.39 -7.66
N GLN A 21 -7.08 -1.25 -7.20
CA GLN A 21 -7.77 0.03 -7.22
C GLN A 21 -8.04 0.55 -8.65
N VAL A 22 -7.12 0.33 -9.60
CA VAL A 22 -7.30 0.71 -11.01
C VAL A 22 -8.38 -0.15 -11.69
N LEU A 23 -8.49 -1.42 -11.31
CA LEU A 23 -9.46 -2.36 -11.88
C LEU A 23 -10.91 -2.09 -11.43
N LEU A 24 -11.12 -1.33 -10.35
CA LEU A 24 -12.45 -0.91 -9.85
C LEU A 24 -13.10 0.23 -10.66
N LYS A 25 -12.59 0.58 -11.85
CA LYS A 25 -13.03 1.74 -12.64
C LYS A 25 -14.42 1.73 -13.33
N PRO A 26 -15.30 0.71 -13.30
CA PRO A 26 -16.70 0.90 -13.67
C PRO A 26 -17.52 1.27 -12.42
N PHE A 27 -17.75 2.57 -12.20
CA PHE A 27 -18.34 3.14 -10.98
C PHE A 27 -19.73 2.56 -10.62
N ILE A 28 -19.76 1.67 -9.63
CA ILE A 28 -20.94 1.34 -8.81
C ILE A 28 -20.65 1.82 -7.39
N ALA A 29 -21.66 2.19 -6.59
CA ALA A 29 -21.45 2.65 -5.21
C ALA A 29 -20.66 1.62 -4.33
N SER A 30 -20.75 0.33 -4.65
CA SER A 30 -19.95 -0.73 -4.01
C SER A 30 -18.46 -0.61 -4.30
N ASP A 31 -18.08 -0.04 -5.45
CA ASP A 31 -16.68 0.13 -5.84
C ASP A 31 -16.06 1.36 -5.16
N GLN A 32 -16.88 2.36 -4.80
CA GLN A 32 -16.42 3.52 -4.04
C GLN A 32 -15.91 3.12 -2.64
N SER A 33 -16.69 2.35 -1.87
CA SER A 33 -16.26 1.90 -0.54
C SER A 33 -15.03 0.98 -0.59
N ARG A 34 -14.93 0.14 -1.63
CA ARG A 34 -13.73 -0.69 -1.85
C ARG A 34 -12.53 0.15 -2.23
N TRP A 35 -12.71 1.15 -3.08
CA TRP A 35 -11.66 2.10 -3.47
C TRP A 35 -11.12 2.87 -2.25
N GLU A 36 -12.00 3.33 -1.36
CA GLU A 36 -11.63 4.04 -0.12
C GLU A 36 -10.88 3.14 0.86
N ALA A 37 -11.32 1.88 1.02
CA ALA A 37 -10.63 0.91 1.85
C ALA A 37 -9.21 0.61 1.32
N LEU A 38 -9.08 0.45 -0.01
CA LEU A 38 -7.78 0.26 -0.66
C LEU A 38 -6.87 1.49 -0.51
N ALA A 39 -7.41 2.70 -0.68
CA ALA A 39 -6.67 3.94 -0.49
C ALA A 39 -6.11 4.05 0.93
N LYS A 40 -6.93 3.75 1.94
CA LYS A 40 -6.50 3.76 3.35
C LYS A 40 -5.39 2.74 3.62
N ALA A 41 -5.53 1.52 3.10
CA ALA A 41 -4.52 0.48 3.27
C ALA A 41 -3.17 0.88 2.62
N ILE A 42 -3.21 1.51 1.44
CA ILE A 42 -2.03 2.05 0.77
C ILE A 42 -1.36 3.13 1.62
N ASP A 43 -2.13 4.06 2.20
CA ASP A 43 -1.60 5.13 3.05
C ASP A 43 -0.93 4.58 4.33
N GLU A 44 -1.56 3.61 4.98
CA GLU A 44 -0.99 2.94 6.15
C GLU A 44 0.32 2.22 5.82
N LEU A 45 0.37 1.48 4.70
CA LEU A 45 1.57 0.79 4.26
C LEU A 45 2.70 1.76 3.87
N ASN A 46 2.38 2.87 3.21
CA ASN A 46 3.36 3.93 2.91
C ASN A 46 3.94 4.53 4.20
N TRP A 47 3.14 4.66 5.25
CA TRP A 47 3.62 5.15 6.55
C TRP A 47 4.53 4.13 7.23
N VAL A 48 4.19 2.83 7.18
CA VAL A 48 5.06 1.76 7.72
C VAL A 48 6.38 1.72 6.95
N LEU A 49 6.34 1.75 5.62
CA LEU A 49 7.52 1.73 4.76
C LEU A 49 8.51 2.83 5.16
N LYS A 50 8.04 4.08 5.27
CA LYS A 50 8.86 5.20 5.70
C LYS A 50 9.53 4.98 7.05
N ARG A 51 8.82 4.35 8.01
CA ARG A 51 9.38 4.06 9.33
C ARG A 51 10.41 2.94 9.29
N VAL A 52 10.20 1.93 8.46
CA VAL A 52 11.14 0.83 8.24
C VAL A 52 12.43 1.35 7.60
N GLU A 53 12.31 2.19 6.57
CA GLU A 53 13.44 2.85 5.89
C GLU A 53 14.20 3.79 6.84
N SER A 54 13.50 4.64 7.60
CA SER A 54 14.14 5.55 8.56
C SER A 54 14.82 4.84 9.73
N ALA A 55 14.39 3.62 10.07
CA ALA A 55 15.01 2.81 11.10
C ALA A 55 16.30 2.10 10.62
N GLU A 56 16.57 2.06 9.31
CA GLU A 56 17.84 1.54 8.76
C GLU A 56 18.94 2.61 8.68
N GLU A 57 18.60 3.90 8.79
CA GLU A 57 19.55 5.03 8.75
C GLU A 57 20.13 5.40 10.14
N SER A 58 19.75 4.72 11.23
CA SER A 58 20.12 5.04 12.63
C SER A 58 21.14 4.07 13.25
#